data_AF-A0AA88R643-F1
#
_entry.id   AF-A0AA88R643-F1
#
_cell.length_a   1.000
_cell.length_b   1.000
_cell.length_c   1.000
_cell.angle_alpha   90.00
_cell.angle_beta   90.00
_cell.angle_gamma   90.00
#
_symmetry.space_group_name_H-M   'P 1'
#
loop_
_entity.id
_entity.type
_entity.pdbx_description
1 polymer ?
#
loop_
_entity_poly.entity_id
_entity_poly.type
_entity_poly.pdbx_seq_one_letter_code
_entity_poly.pdbx_strand_id
1 'polypeptide(L)'
;MEGQEGTQQPQLALAHKLFLLNHPAVDDIEKVRLRDEALSFVVAADMAPLCETLAASSVLSVDQKVLDSMRAKIDDELKKLDEKIADAEENLGESEVREAHLAKSLFYVRIGDKIDCT
;
A
#
# COMPACT_ATOMS: atom_id res chain seq x y z
N MET A 1 -19.66 17.88 -22.37
CA MET A 1 -18.95 16.87 -21.59
C MET A 1 -17.97 17.62 -20.71
N GLU A 2 -18.36 17.95 -19.49
CA GLU A 2 -17.43 18.46 -18.49
C GLU A 2 -16.52 17.30 -18.14
N GLY A 3 -15.22 17.43 -18.45
CA GLY A 3 -14.24 16.44 -18.05
C GLY A 3 -14.26 16.36 -16.54
N GLN A 4 -14.69 15.22 -16.00
CA GLN A 4 -14.34 14.88 -14.63
C GLN A 4 -12.81 14.85 -14.62
N GLU A 5 -12.17 15.87 -14.04
CA GLU A 5 -10.78 15.76 -13.62
C GLU A 5 -10.73 14.55 -12.68
N GLY A 6 -10.35 13.41 -13.22
CA GLY A 6 -10.31 12.16 -12.48
C GLY A 6 -9.40 12.37 -11.30
N THR A 7 -9.92 12.18 -10.08
CA THR A 7 -9.08 12.20 -8.88
C THR A 7 -7.93 11.23 -9.14
N GLN A 8 -6.71 11.78 -9.17
CA GLN A 8 -5.53 10.99 -9.45
C GLN A 8 -5.47 9.82 -8.46
N GLN A 9 -5.22 8.61 -8.98
CA GLN A 9 -5.13 7.44 -8.13
C GLN A 9 -4.13 7.70 -7.00
N PRO A 10 -4.49 7.45 -5.74
CA PRO A 10 -3.66 7.76 -4.58
C PRO A 10 -2.22 7.20 -4.71
N GLN A 11 -2.07 6.00 -5.27
CA GLN A 11 -0.78 5.37 -5.53
C GLN A 11 0.05 6.11 -6.59
N LEU A 12 -0.60 6.69 -7.61
CA LEU A 12 0.08 7.46 -8.64
C LEU A 12 0.57 8.81 -8.08
N ALA A 13 -0.19 9.42 -7.18
CA ALA A 13 0.24 10.62 -6.47
C ALA A 13 1.44 10.32 -5.56
N LEU A 14 1.44 9.18 -4.85
CA LEU A 14 2.59 8.73 -4.06
C LEU A 14 3.83 8.51 -4.94
N ALA A 15 3.69 7.81 -6.07
CA ALA A 15 4.79 7.55 -6.99
C ALA A 15 5.43 8.85 -7.52
N HIS A 16 4.61 9.86 -7.84
CA HIS A 16 5.11 11.17 -8.25
C HIS A 16 5.92 11.84 -7.14
N LYS A 17 5.45 11.80 -5.88
CA LYS A 17 6.19 12.36 -4.74
C LYS A 17 7.52 11.64 -4.52
N LEU A 18 7.54 10.31 -4.57
CA LEU A 18 8.77 9.51 -4.45
C LEU A 18 9.76 9.81 -5.58
N PHE A 19 9.28 10.07 -6.80
CA PHE A 19 10.12 10.50 -7.90
C PHE A 19 10.78 11.86 -7.62
N LEU A 20 10.01 12.83 -7.15
CA LEU A 20 10.52 14.17 -6.80
C LEU A 20 11.57 14.14 -5.70
N LEU A 21 11.47 13.21 -4.73
CA LEU A 21 12.46 13.04 -3.68
C LEU A 21 13.85 12.67 -4.20
N ASN A 22 13.93 11.95 -5.32
CA ASN A 22 15.17 11.55 -5.97
C ASN A 22 15.66 12.56 -7.02
N HIS A 23 14.90 13.63 -7.27
CA HIS A 23 15.21 14.58 -8.33
C HIS A 23 16.22 15.65 -7.84
N PRO A 24 17.33 15.89 -8.56
CA PRO A 24 18.40 16.78 -8.11
C PRO A 24 18.01 18.27 -8.08
N ALA A 25 16.99 18.66 -8.85
CA ALA A 25 16.52 20.05 -8.92
C ALA A 25 15.48 20.44 -7.84
N VAL A 26 15.16 19.53 -6.91
CA VAL A 26 14.23 19.82 -5.81
C VAL A 26 15.03 20.27 -4.60
N ASP A 27 14.64 21.42 -4.03
CA ASP A 27 15.26 21.98 -2.83
C ASP A 27 15.10 21.04 -1.64
N ASP A 28 16.09 21.05 -0.74
CA ASP A 28 16.08 20.16 0.43
C ASP A 28 14.90 20.44 1.38
N ILE A 29 14.41 21.68 1.44
CA ILE A 29 13.21 22.06 2.20
C ILE A 29 11.97 21.37 1.62
N GLU A 30 11.82 21.37 0.30
CA GLU A 30 10.69 20.70 -0.37
C GLU A 30 10.80 19.18 -0.25
N LYS A 31 12.02 18.61 -0.25
CA LYS A 31 12.22 17.19 0.02
C LYS A 31 11.73 16.78 1.41
N VAL A 32 11.96 17.59 2.45
CA VAL A 32 11.45 17.28 3.79
C VAL A 32 9.92 17.22 3.78
N ARG A 33 9.26 18.22 3.19
CA ARG A 33 7.79 18.24 3.07
C ARG A 33 7.25 17.03 2.29
N LEU A 34 7.88 16.69 1.17
CA LEU A 34 7.52 15.54 0.36
C LEU A 34 7.71 14.21 1.11
N ARG A 35 8.73 14.09 1.97
CA ARG A 35 8.94 12.92 2.82
C ARG A 35 7.82 12.76 3.85
N ASP A 36 7.43 13.84 4.52
CA ASP A 36 6.35 13.81 5.52
C ASP A 36 5.00 13.48 4.87
N GLU A 37 4.73 14.05 3.70
CA GLU A 37 3.53 13.73 2.92
C GLU A 37 3.54 12.28 2.40
N ALA A 38 4.70 11.76 2.00
CA ALA A 38 4.82 10.36 1.57
C ALA A 38 4.66 9.40 2.76
N LEU A 39 5.27 9.71 3.90
CA LEU A 39 5.17 8.90 5.12
C LEU A 39 3.74 8.83 5.64
N SER A 40 3.06 9.99 5.75
CA SER A 40 1.66 10.03 6.19
C SER A 40 0.74 9.21 5.27
N PHE A 41 0.98 9.26 3.96
CA PHE A 41 0.24 8.46 2.99
C PHE A 41 0.49 6.96 3.16
N VAL A 42 1.76 6.56 3.26
CA VAL A 42 2.15 5.14 3.39
C VAL A 42 1.61 4.54 4.69
N VAL A 43 1.65 5.29 5.79
CA VAL A 43 1.07 4.88 7.08
C VAL A 43 -0.45 4.80 7.01
N ALA A 44 -1.12 5.75 6.36
CA ALA A 44 -2.58 5.74 6.22
C ALA A 44 -3.10 4.58 5.33
N ALA A 45 -2.29 4.12 4.37
CA ALA A 45 -2.62 3.02 3.47
C ALA A 45 -2.11 1.65 3.96
N ASP A 46 -1.53 1.57 5.16
CA ASP A 46 -0.90 0.37 5.73
C ASP A 46 0.08 -0.30 4.72
N MET A 47 0.85 0.49 3.95
CA MET A 47 1.79 0.02 2.93
C MET A 47 3.17 -0.36 3.51
N ALA A 48 3.20 -1.32 4.46
CA ALA A 48 4.42 -1.71 5.18
C ALA A 48 5.58 -2.16 4.25
N PRO A 49 5.37 -2.99 3.21
CA PRO A 49 6.46 -3.44 2.32
C PRO A 49 7.16 -2.28 1.61
N LEU A 50 6.39 -1.24 1.25
CA LEU A 50 6.92 -0.04 0.62
C LEU A 50 7.72 0.80 1.62
N CYS A 51 7.23 0.94 2.86
CA CYS A 51 7.97 1.59 3.94
C CYS A 51 9.36 0.94 4.15
N GLU A 52 9.42 -0.39 4.18
CA GLU A 52 10.67 -1.14 4.38
C GLU A 52 11.66 -0.92 3.24
N THR A 53 11.19 -0.93 1.99
CA THR A 53 12.01 -0.64 0.81
C THR A 53 12.55 0.80 0.84
N LEU A 54 11.71 1.76 1.26
CA LEU A 54 12.10 3.17 1.37
C LEU A 54 13.05 3.43 2.55
N ALA A 55 12.92 2.68 3.64
CA ALA A 55 13.87 2.68 4.75
C ALA A 55 15.23 2.09 4.34
N ALA A 56 15.22 0.96 3.63
CA ALA A 56 16.45 0.32 3.13
C ALA A 56 17.21 1.21 2.14
N SER A 57 16.50 1.99 1.31
CA SER A 57 17.08 2.97 0.40
C SER A 57 17.48 4.31 1.06
N SER A 58 17.34 4.42 2.39
CA SER A 58 17.61 5.64 3.17
C SER A 58 16.81 6.88 2.70
N VAL A 59 15.69 6.68 2.02
CA VAL A 59 14.82 7.75 1.52
C VAL A 59 13.85 8.22 2.60
N LEU A 60 13.39 7.32 3.46
CA LEU A 60 12.48 7.58 4.59
C LEU A 60 13.00 6.97 5.88
N SER A 61 12.83 7.69 6.99
CA SER A 61 12.98 7.13 8.35
C SER A 61 11.59 6.82 8.90
N VAL A 62 11.32 5.56 9.20
CA VAL A 62 10.03 5.11 9.75
C VAL A 62 10.26 4.57 11.15
N ASP A 63 9.36 4.92 12.08
CA ASP A 63 9.39 4.37 13.43
C ASP A 63 9.04 2.88 13.42
N GLN A 64 9.88 2.07 14.09
CA GLN A 64 9.67 0.61 14.17
C GLN A 64 8.30 0.26 14.75
N LYS A 65 7.80 1.04 15.72
CA LYS A 65 6.47 0.84 16.31
C LYS A 65 5.34 1.01 15.29
N VAL A 66 5.49 1.94 14.36
CA VAL A 66 4.50 2.19 13.30
C VAL A 66 4.53 1.05 12.30
N LEU A 67 5.73 0.60 11.90
CA LEU A 67 5.92 -0.58 11.05
C LEU A 67 5.29 -1.84 11.66
N ASP A 68 5.56 -2.12 12.93
CA ASP A 68 5.01 -3.28 13.63
C ASP A 68 3.48 -3.21 13.71
N SER A 69 2.92 -2.01 13.94
CA SER A 69 1.47 -1.82 13.93
C SER A 69 0.85 -2.03 12.54
N MET A 70 1.52 -1.61 11.46
CA MET A 70 1.03 -1.82 10.10
C MET A 70 1.09 -3.31 9.74
N ARG A 71 2.20 -3.98 10.04
CA ARG A 71 2.36 -5.44 9.84
C ARG A 71 1.29 -6.23 10.58
N ALA A 72 1.04 -5.93 11.85
CA ALA A 72 0.02 -6.60 12.63
C ALA A 72 -1.39 -6.47 12.00
N LYS A 73 -1.75 -5.28 11.49
CA LYS A 73 -3.03 -5.09 10.78
C LYS A 73 -3.07 -5.87 9.46
N ILE A 74 -1.96 -5.88 8.71
CA ILE A 74 -1.85 -6.63 7.46
C ILE A 74 -2.08 -8.12 7.73
N ASP A 75 -1.39 -8.67 8.73
CA ASP A 75 -1.51 -10.08 9.10
C ASP A 75 -2.93 -10.43 9.55
N ASP A 76 -3.57 -9.56 10.35
CA ASP A 76 -4.96 -9.73 10.79
C ASP A 76 -5.96 -9.68 9.62
N GLU A 77 -5.77 -8.79 8.64
CA GLU A 77 -6.62 -8.72 7.45
C GLU A 77 -6.38 -9.91 6.51
N LEU A 78 -5.13 -10.31 6.29
CA LEU A 78 -4.79 -11.50 5.50
C LEU A 78 -5.42 -12.76 6.10
N LYS A 79 -5.34 -12.93 7.42
CA LYS A 79 -5.95 -14.05 8.10
C LYS A 79 -7.47 -14.10 7.88
N LYS A 80 -8.15 -12.95 7.96
CA LYS A 80 -9.61 -12.88 7.68
C LYS A 80 -9.94 -13.20 6.23
N LEU A 81 -9.07 -12.81 5.29
CA LEU A 81 -9.25 -13.13 3.87
C LEU A 81 -9.03 -14.62 3.61
N ASP A 82 -8.03 -15.23 4.24
CA ASP A 82 -7.76 -16.67 4.14
C ASP A 82 -8.87 -17.51 4.77
N GLU A 83 -9.39 -17.10 5.92
CA GLU A 83 -10.57 -17.73 6.55
C GLU A 83 -11.81 -17.67 5.63
N LYS A 84 -12.02 -16.54 4.94
CA LYS A 84 -13.11 -16.40 3.96
C LYS A 84 -12.92 -17.26 2.72
N ILE A 85 -11.68 -17.40 2.24
CA ILE A 85 -11.37 -18.28 1.12
C ILE A 85 -11.65 -19.73 1.52
N ALA A 86 -11.17 -20.18 2.68
CA ALA A 86 -11.39 -21.53 3.17
C ALA A 86 -12.88 -21.85 3.37
N ASP A 87 -13.66 -20.93 3.95
CA ASP A 87 -15.11 -21.09 4.10
C ASP A 87 -15.81 -21.16 2.73
N ALA A 88 -15.39 -20.34 1.77
CA ALA A 88 -15.96 -20.38 0.42
C ALA A 88 -15.64 -21.69 -0.31
N GLU A 89 -14.43 -22.23 -0.14
CA GLU A 89 -14.01 -23.50 -0.73
C GLU A 89 -14.71 -24.71 -0.10
N GLU A 90 -14.97 -24.69 1.21
CA GLU A 90 -15.60 -25.81 1.91
C GLU A 90 -17.13 -25.80 1.79
N ASN A 91 -17.75 -24.61 1.84
CA ASN A 91 -19.19 -24.46 2.06
C ASN A 91 -19.95 -23.78 0.91
N LEU A 92 -19.28 -23.07 0.00
CA LEU A 92 -19.91 -22.22 -1.03
C LEU A 92 -19.59 -22.71 -2.46
N GLY A 93 -19.89 -21.88 -3.46
CA GLY A 93 -19.70 -22.18 -4.88
C GLY A 93 -18.51 -21.45 -5.51
N GLU A 94 -18.28 -21.75 -6.79
CA GLU A 94 -17.18 -21.18 -7.57
C GLU A 94 -17.20 -19.65 -7.64
N SER A 95 -18.39 -19.04 -7.65
CA SER A 95 -18.55 -17.58 -7.68
C SER A 95 -17.97 -16.93 -6.42
N GLU A 96 -18.30 -17.47 -5.25
CA GLU A 96 -17.86 -16.96 -3.95
C GLU A 96 -16.36 -17.19 -3.74
N VAL A 97 -15.84 -18.36 -4.14
CA VAL A 97 -14.39 -18.64 -4.13
C VAL A 97 -13.65 -17.61 -4.98
N ARG A 98 -14.14 -17.33 -6.19
CA ARG A 98 -13.56 -16.33 -7.09
C ARG A 98 -13.58 -14.93 -6.46
N GLU A 99 -14.67 -14.54 -5.82
CA GLU A 99 -14.77 -13.23 -5.15
C GLU A 99 -13.84 -13.11 -3.95
N ALA A 100 -13.69 -14.18 -3.16
CA ALA A 100 -12.77 -14.21 -2.02
C ALA A 100 -11.31 -14.05 -2.47
N HIS A 101 -10.89 -14.77 -3.52
CA HIS A 101 -9.56 -14.58 -4.11
C HIS A 101 -9.38 -13.18 -4.70
N LEU A 102 -10.38 -12.64 -5.39
CA LEU A 102 -10.33 -11.28 -5.91
C LEU A 102 -10.14 -10.26 -4.78
N ALA A 103 -10.83 -10.42 -3.66
CA ALA A 103 -10.67 -9.55 -2.49
C ALA A 103 -9.24 -9.61 -1.93
N LYS A 104 -8.63 -10.79 -1.89
CA LYS A 104 -7.23 -10.96 -1.47
C LYS A 104 -6.25 -10.28 -2.44
N SER A 105 -6.43 -10.44 -3.74
CA SER A 105 -5.61 -9.74 -4.74
C SER A 105 -5.74 -8.21 -4.65
N LEU A 106 -6.95 -7.69 -4.49
CA LEU A 106 -7.18 -6.25 -4.32
C LEU A 106 -6.55 -5.72 -3.02
N PHE A 107 -6.51 -6.52 -1.96
CA PHE A 107 -5.82 -6.18 -0.73
C PHE A 107 -4.30 -6.04 -0.95
N TYR A 108 -3.66 -6.97 -1.65
CA TYR A 108 -2.23 -6.86 -1.99
C TYR A 108 -1.91 -5.61 -2.83
N VAL A 109 -2.77 -5.27 -3.81
CA VAL A 109 -2.65 -4.02 -4.58
C VAL A 109 -2.77 -2.79 -3.68
N ARG A 110 -3.64 -2.82 -2.66
CA ARG A 110 -3.84 -1.71 -1.72
C ARG A 110 -2.60 -1.47 -0.86
N ILE A 111 -1.99 -2.53 -0.32
CA ILE A 111 -0.80 -2.42 0.52
C ILE A 111 0.50 -2.22 -0.28
N GLY A 112 0.40 -2.28 -1.61
CA GLY A 112 1.54 -2.08 -2.50
C GLY A 112 2.55 -3.22 -2.45
N ASP A 113 2.12 -4.41 -2.03
CA ASP A 113 2.98 -5.60 -2.02
C ASP A 113 3.14 -6.12 -3.44
N LYS A 114 4.35 -5.99 -3.98
CA LYS A 114 4.68 -6.43 -5.34
C LYS A 114 5.03 -7.90 -5.44
N ILE A 115 5.37 -8.57 -4.34
CA ILE A 115 5.89 -9.94 -4.36
C ILE A 115 4.73 -10.94 -4.34
N ASP A 116 3.68 -10.66 -3.57
CA ASP A 116 2.54 -11.57 -3.40
C ASP A 116 1.42 -11.38 -4.45
N CYS A 117 1.58 -10.42 -5.38
CA CYS A 117 0.61 -10.18 -6.47
C CYS A 117 0.80 -11.07 -7.71
N THR A 118 1.88 -11.85 -7.79
CA THR A 118 2.25 -12.67 -8.97
C THR A 118 2.35 -14.14 -8.63
#